data_AF-M6KBW9-F1
#
_entry.id   AF-M6KBW9-F1
#
_cell.length_a   1.000
_cell.length_b   1.000
_cell.length_c   1.000
_cell.angle_alpha   90.00
_cell.angle_beta   90.00
_cell.angle_gamma   90.00
#
_symmetry.space_group_name_H-M   'P 1'
#
loop_
_entity.id
_entity.type
_entity.pdbx_description
1 polymer ?
#
loop_
_entity_poly.entity_id
_entity_poly.type
_entity_poly.pdbx_seq_one_letter_code
_entity_poly.pdbx_strand_id
1 'polypeptide(L)'
;MNTSLEAVSLITEARTLAVLEAKIRCKTGLATGTGTDCIAFASPSCISTKRYTGKHTLSGHLIGKAVYQSVSQGISNWKKANSK
;
A
#
# COMPACT_ATOMS: atom_id res chain seq x y z
N MET A 1 0.20 2.07 21.40
CA MET A 1 -0.08 2.30 19.96
C MET A 1 0.07 0.95 19.28
N ASN A 2 -0.91 0.48 18.52
CA ASN A 2 -0.93 -0.91 18.02
C ASN A 2 -0.11 -1.04 16.72
N THR A 3 0.86 -1.96 16.70
CA THR A 3 1.72 -2.25 15.54
C THR A 3 0.94 -2.49 14.24
N SER A 4 -0.20 -3.18 14.31
CA SER A 4 -1.05 -3.44 13.14
C SER A 4 -1.66 -2.17 12.55
N LEU A 5 -2.02 -1.18 13.38
CA LEU A 5 -2.57 0.09 12.90
C LEU A 5 -1.51 0.91 12.16
N GLU A 6 -0.28 0.93 12.67
CA GLU A 6 0.84 1.57 11.99
C GLU A 6 1.14 0.88 10.65
N ALA A 7 1.10 -0.46 10.61
CA ALA A 7 1.28 -1.22 9.36
C ALA A 7 0.21 -0.86 8.33
N VAL A 8 -1.08 -0.89 8.70
CA VAL A 8 -2.20 -0.56 7.79
C VAL A 8 -2.12 0.87 7.30
N SER A 9 -1.67 1.80 8.14
CA SER A 9 -1.44 3.19 7.76
C SER A 9 -0.34 3.30 6.69
N LEU A 10 0.78 2.59 6.88
CA LEU A 10 1.88 2.57 5.89
C LEU A 10 1.48 1.89 4.58
N ILE A 11 0.72 0.80 4.63
CA ILE A 11 0.17 0.15 3.44
C ILE A 11 -0.71 1.14 2.68
N THR A 12 -1.57 1.88 3.40
CA THR A 12 -2.47 2.88 2.82
C THR A 12 -1.69 3.96 2.09
N GLU A 13 -0.72 4.58 2.77
CA GLU A 13 0.10 5.65 2.21
C GLU A 13 0.89 5.19 0.97
N ALA A 14 1.55 4.02 1.05
CA ALA A 14 2.37 3.50 -0.05
C ALA A 14 1.53 3.17 -1.30
N ARG A 15 0.37 2.55 -1.11
CA ARG A 15 -0.59 2.26 -2.20
C ARG A 15 -1.12 3.54 -2.81
N THR A 16 -1.52 4.52 -2.00
CA THR A 16 -2.03 5.81 -2.50
C THR A 16 -0.96 6.58 -3.26
N LEU A 17 0.29 6.59 -2.80
CA LEU A 17 1.42 7.19 -3.54
C LEU A 17 1.57 6.58 -4.93
N ALA A 18 1.64 5.25 -5.03
CA ALA A 18 1.79 4.55 -6.31
C ALA A 18 0.63 4.86 -7.29
N VAL A 19 -0.59 4.94 -6.79
CA VAL A 19 -1.77 5.27 -7.63
C VAL A 19 -1.75 6.74 -8.08
N LEU A 20 -1.39 7.67 -7.18
CA LEU A 20 -1.31 9.10 -7.51
C LEU A 20 -0.22 9.36 -8.57
N GLU A 21 0.95 8.76 -8.43
CA GLU A 21 2.05 8.89 -9.39
C GLU A 21 1.71 8.30 -10.76
N ALA A 22 0.84 7.30 -10.80
CA ALA A 22 0.34 6.75 -12.06
C ALA A 22 -0.60 7.71 -12.83
N LYS A 23 -1.07 8.80 -12.20
CA LYS A 23 -1.90 9.87 -12.78
C LYS A 23 -3.17 9.35 -13.48
N ILE A 24 -3.78 8.29 -12.94
CA ILE A 24 -5.02 7.71 -13.48
C ILE A 24 -6.18 8.65 -13.18
N ARG A 25 -6.99 8.97 -14.19
CA ARG A 25 -8.18 9.83 -14.07
C ARG A 25 -9.44 9.00 -13.86
N CYS A 26 -10.24 9.40 -12.87
CA CYS A 26 -11.59 8.93 -12.64
C CYS A 26 -12.58 10.10 -12.86
N LYS A 27 -13.89 9.81 -12.90
CA LYS A 27 -14.94 10.84 -13.06
C LYS A 27 -14.85 11.96 -12.02
N THR A 28 -14.34 11.67 -10.83
CA THR A 28 -14.26 12.58 -9.68
C THR A 28 -12.88 13.23 -9.49
N GLY A 29 -11.88 12.93 -10.32
CA GLY A 29 -10.52 13.47 -10.16
C GLY A 29 -9.42 12.43 -10.40
N LEU A 30 -8.29 12.57 -9.71
CA LEU A 30 -7.24 11.54 -9.73
C LEU A 30 -7.66 10.36 -8.87
N ALA A 31 -7.38 9.15 -9.35
CA ALA A 31 -7.54 7.95 -8.56
C ALA A 31 -6.63 7.99 -7.32
N THR A 32 -7.15 7.52 -6.19
CA THR A 32 -6.39 7.38 -4.92
C THR A 32 -6.25 5.92 -4.48
N GLY A 33 -6.92 5.01 -5.21
CA GLY A 33 -6.99 3.57 -4.94
C GLY A 33 -8.29 3.11 -4.28
N THR A 34 -9.02 4.00 -3.59
CA THR A 34 -9.97 3.64 -2.52
C THR A 34 -11.38 3.21 -2.95
N GLY A 35 -11.65 3.04 -4.25
CA GLY A 35 -13.02 2.83 -4.74
C GLY A 35 -13.54 1.39 -4.57
N THR A 36 -12.66 0.40 -4.70
CA THR A 36 -13.01 -1.04 -4.68
C THR A 36 -11.93 -1.89 -4.02
N ASP A 37 -10.89 -1.28 -3.45
CA ASP A 37 -9.80 -2.01 -2.82
C ASP A 37 -10.02 -2.21 -1.32
N CYS A 38 -9.34 -3.20 -0.75
CA CYS A 38 -9.36 -3.51 0.67
C CYS A 38 -7.92 -3.77 1.13
N ILE A 39 -7.59 -3.32 2.34
CA ILE A 39 -6.32 -3.67 2.99
C ILE A 39 -6.60 -4.71 4.06
N ALA A 40 -6.00 -5.88 3.89
CA ALA A 40 -5.87 -6.88 4.94
C ALA A 40 -4.40 -6.99 5.35
N PHE A 41 -4.15 -7.02 6.65
CA PHE A 41 -2.82 -7.23 7.22
C PHE A 41 -2.85 -8.46 8.12
N ALA A 42 -1.94 -9.39 7.88
CA ALA A 42 -1.74 -10.56 8.70
C ALA A 42 -0.29 -10.61 9.17
N SER A 43 -0.10 -10.95 10.44
CA SER A 43 1.21 -11.23 11.02
C SER A 43 1.14 -12.53 11.83
N PRO A 44 2.23 -13.30 11.90
CA PRO A 44 2.27 -14.50 12.72
C PRO A 44 1.95 -14.18 14.19
N SER A 45 1.17 -15.05 14.82
CA SER A 45 1.02 -15.06 16.28
C SER A 45 2.32 -15.59 16.89
N CYS A 46 3.19 -14.71 17.36
CA CYS A 46 4.46 -15.09 18.00
C CYS A 46 4.58 -14.51 19.41
N ILE A 47 5.33 -15.21 20.27
CA ILE A 47 5.62 -14.82 21.67
C ILE A 47 6.35 -13.47 21.72
N SER A 48 7.18 -13.16 20.72
CA SER A 48 7.82 -11.86 20.54
C SER A 48 7.06 -11.03 19.51
N THR A 49 6.24 -10.09 19.96
CA THR A 49 5.60 -9.12 19.09
C THR A 49 6.45 -7.84 19.03
N LYS A 50 6.69 -7.32 17.81
CA LYS A 50 7.22 -5.96 17.69
C LYS A 50 6.17 -4.99 18.23
N ARG A 51 6.59 -4.07 19.09
CA ARG A 51 5.70 -3.07 19.72
C ARG A 51 5.33 -1.88 18.81
N TYR A 52 6.07 -1.71 17.72
CA TYR A 52 5.86 -0.62 16.75
C TYR A 52 6.42 -1.01 15.38
N THR A 53 5.85 -0.43 14.33
CA THR A 53 6.27 -0.57 12.93
C THR A 53 6.11 0.72 12.13
N GLY A 54 6.27 1.88 12.76
CA GLY A 54 6.25 3.18 12.09
C GLY A 54 7.32 3.38 11.00
N LYS A 55 7.25 4.53 10.30
CA LYS A 55 8.09 4.88 9.11
C LYS A 55 9.59 4.72 9.31
N HIS A 56 10.08 5.02 10.51
CA HIS A 56 11.50 4.98 10.85
C HIS A 56 11.95 3.60 11.35
N THR A 57 11.11 2.57 11.22
CA THR A 57 11.48 1.19 11.50
C THR A 57 11.83 0.45 10.22
N LEU A 58 12.72 -0.53 10.31
CA LEU A 58 13.02 -1.41 9.18
C LEU A 58 11.76 -2.11 8.67
N SER A 59 10.88 -2.59 9.55
CA SER A 59 9.63 -3.23 9.14
C SER A 59 8.69 -2.26 8.43
N GLY A 60 8.56 -1.03 8.91
CA GLY A 60 7.74 0.00 8.25
C GLY A 60 8.27 0.37 6.87
N HIS A 61 9.59 0.54 6.73
CA HIS A 61 10.23 0.76 5.43
C HIS A 61 9.97 -0.40 4.46
N LEU A 62 10.13 -1.64 4.92
CA LEU A 62 9.92 -2.84 4.10
C LEU A 62 8.46 -3.01 3.69
N ILE A 63 7.51 -2.77 4.59
CA ILE A 63 6.07 -2.80 4.29
C ILE A 63 5.75 -1.76 3.21
N GLY A 64 6.17 -0.51 3.41
CA GLY A 64 5.90 0.57 2.46
C GLY A 64 6.51 0.28 1.08
N LYS A 65 7.77 -0.16 1.04
CA LYS A 65 8.47 -0.51 -0.20
C LYS A 65 7.79 -1.66 -0.94
N ALA A 66 7.45 -2.74 -0.24
CA ALA A 66 6.80 -3.90 -0.84
C ALA A 66 5.45 -3.53 -1.46
N VAL A 67 4.61 -2.80 -0.72
CA VAL A 67 3.30 -2.37 -1.21
C VAL A 67 3.43 -1.44 -2.42
N TYR A 68 4.29 -0.42 -2.35
CA TYR A 68 4.49 0.51 -3.44
C TYR A 68 4.91 -0.22 -4.73
N GLN A 69 5.87 -1.15 -4.63
CA GLN A 69 6.36 -1.93 -5.77
C GLN A 69 5.26 -2.83 -6.35
N SER A 70 4.52 -3.56 -5.50
CA SER A 70 3.43 -4.44 -5.96
C SER A 70 2.31 -3.67 -6.65
N VAL A 71 1.89 -2.54 -6.09
CA VAL A 71 0.83 -1.69 -6.67
C VAL A 71 1.30 -1.07 -7.99
N SER A 72 2.53 -0.55 -8.04
CA SER A 72 3.12 0.01 -9.26
C SER A 72 3.18 -1.03 -10.39
N GLN A 73 3.57 -2.26 -10.06
CA GLN A 73 3.59 -3.36 -11.02
C GLN A 73 2.18 -3.72 -11.51
N GLY A 74 1.20 -3.80 -10.61
CA GLY A 74 -0.19 -4.04 -10.96
C GLY A 74 -0.76 -2.98 -11.90
N ILE A 75 -0.49 -1.70 -11.61
CA ILE A 75 -0.85 -0.57 -12.47
C ILE A 75 -0.22 -0.70 -13.86
N SER A 76 1.08 -1.03 -13.93
CA SER A 76 1.78 -1.22 -15.21
C SER A 76 1.14 -2.32 -16.05
N ASN A 77 0.82 -3.45 -15.42
CA ASN A 77 0.14 -4.58 -16.08
C ASN A 77 -1.26 -4.19 -16.57
N TRP A 78 -2.04 -3.50 -15.74
CA TRP A 78 -3.37 -3.01 -16.12
C TRP A 78 -3.31 -2.02 -17.29
N LYS A 79 -2.38 -1.05 -17.26
CA LYS A 79 -2.20 -0.10 -18.38
C LYS A 79 -1.90 -0.83 -19.68
N LYS A 80 -0.99 -1.81 -19.66
CA LYS A 80 -0.67 -2.62 -20.85
C LYS A 80 -1.89 -3.37 -21.39
N ALA A 81 -2.70 -3.95 -20.51
CA ALA A 81 -3.93 -4.66 -20.91
C ALA A 81 -5.01 -3.74 -21.51
N ASN A 82 -5.03 -2.45 -21.11
CA ASN A 82 -6.01 -1.46 -21.55
C ASN A 82 -5.47 -0.49 -22.63
N SER A 83 -4.27 -0.75 -23.17
CA SER A 83 -3.67 0.06 -24.26
C SER A 83 -3.88 -0.58 -25.65
N LYS A 84 -4.78 -1.56 -25.75
CA LYS A 84 -5.34 -2.07 -27.01
C LYS A 84 -6.73 -1.47 -27.21
#